data_AF-A0A7Y3MKJ5-F1
#
_entry.id   AF-A0A7Y3MKJ5-F1
#
_cell.length_a   1.000
_cell.length_b   1.000
_cell.length_c   1.000
_cell.angle_alpha   90.00
_cell.angle_beta   90.00
_cell.angle_gamma   90.00
#
_symmetry.space_group_name_H-M   'P 1'
#
loop_
_entity.id
_entity.type
_entity.pdbx_description
1 polymer ?
#
loop_
_entity_poly.entity_id
_entity_poly.type
_entity_poly.pdbx_seq_one_letter_code
_entity_poly.pdbx_strand_id
1 'polypeptide(L)'
;MNFEIAVVATVILLLVVSLFKEWFRPVMAFTMAIILLLITNIISPSEALTGFSNENIAIIFFLLLLSNVFRKTGALNYILNRFLKPTLNTKGFIARMALMVGGLSGFVNNTPLVAIMLPNVYSWANKKGINPSKVLMPLSYVAIVGGMLTLIGTSTNLIINGMA
;
A
#
# COMPACT_ATOMS: atom_id res chain seq x y z
N MET A 1 -26.64 -1.32 -28.89
CA MET A 1 -25.47 -1.44 -28.01
C MET A 1 -24.45 -2.28 -28.77
N ASN A 2 -23.28 -1.74 -29.11
CA ASN A 2 -22.29 -2.48 -29.90
C ASN A 2 -21.88 -3.74 -29.12
N PHE A 3 -21.77 -4.87 -29.81
CA PHE A 3 -21.43 -6.17 -29.21
C PHE A 3 -20.18 -6.08 -28.32
N GLU A 4 -19.17 -5.33 -28.76
CA GLU A 4 -17.96 -5.03 -28.00
C GLU A 4 -18.25 -4.34 -26.64
N ILE A 5 -19.13 -3.33 -26.63
CA ILE A 5 -19.50 -2.60 -25.40
C ILE A 5 -20.17 -3.54 -24.40
N ALA A 6 -21.05 -4.43 -24.88
CA ALA A 6 -21.71 -5.41 -24.02
C ALA A 6 -20.73 -6.39 -23.38
N VAL A 7 -19.74 -6.88 -24.15
CA VAL A 7 -18.70 -7.77 -23.65
C VAL A 7 -17.81 -7.05 -22.63
N VAL A 8 -17.31 -5.84 -22.95
CA VAL A 8 -16.48 -5.06 -22.04
C VAL A 8 -17.22 -4.77 -20.73
N ALA A 9 -18.48 -4.33 -20.80
CA ALA A 9 -19.28 -4.06 -19.61
C ALA A 9 -19.46 -5.31 -18.75
N THR A 10 -19.67 -6.47 -19.38
CA THR A 10 -19.81 -7.76 -18.67
C THR A 10 -18.50 -8.16 -17.99
N VAL A 11 -17.36 -8.02 -18.68
CA VAL A 11 -16.04 -8.32 -18.11
C VAL A 11 -15.74 -7.41 -16.91
N ILE A 12 -16.02 -6.11 -17.02
CA ILE A 12 -15.84 -5.15 -15.91
C ILE A 12 -16.74 -5.52 -14.74
N LEU A 13 -18.01 -5.83 -14.99
CA LEU A 13 -18.95 -6.22 -13.94
C LEU A 13 -18.46 -7.48 -13.20
N LEU A 14 -18.05 -8.51 -13.95
CA LEU A 14 -17.50 -9.74 -13.37
C LEU A 14 -16.23 -9.49 -12.56
N LEU A 15 -15.34 -8.62 -13.05
CA LEU A 15 -14.14 -8.21 -12.34
C LEU A 15 -14.47 -7.53 -11.01
N VAL A 16 -15.39 -6.56 -11.01
CA VAL A 16 -15.81 -5.84 -9.80
C VAL A 16 -16.46 -6.79 -8.80
N VAL A 17 -17.37 -7.67 -9.23
CA VAL A 17 -18.01 -8.65 -8.35
C VAL A 17 -16.99 -9.62 -7.77
N SER A 18 -16.07 -10.11 -8.60
CA SER A 18 -14.98 -11.01 -8.18
C SER A 18 -14.09 -10.38 -7.10
N LEU A 19 -13.70 -9.11 -7.29
CA LEU A 19 -12.89 -8.37 -6.33
C LEU A 19 -13.67 -8.09 -5.03
N PHE A 20 -14.94 -7.71 -5.12
CA PHE A 20 -15.77 -7.41 -3.96
C PHE A 20 -16.10 -8.66 -3.12
N LYS A 21 -16.34 -9.79 -3.78
CA LYS A 21 -16.62 -11.07 -3.11
C LYS A 21 -15.36 -11.85 -2.74
N GLU A 22 -14.18 -11.34 -3.12
CA GLU A 22 -12.88 -11.99 -2.90
C GLU A 22 -12.83 -13.44 -3.41
N TRP A 23 -13.56 -13.75 -4.49
CA TRP A 23 -13.62 -15.12 -5.05
C TRP A 23 -12.26 -15.60 -5.54
N PHE A 24 -11.47 -14.68 -6.09
CA PHE A 24 -10.13 -14.94 -6.56
C PHE A 24 -9.17 -13.90 -6.00
N ARG A 25 -7.87 -14.25 -5.95
CA ARG A 25 -6.83 -13.25 -5.68
C ARG A 25 -6.89 -12.17 -6.77
N PRO A 26 -6.66 -10.88 -6.44
CA PRO A 26 -6.77 -9.79 -7.41
C PRO A 26 -5.98 -10.05 -8.70
N VAL A 27 -4.74 -10.55 -8.59
CA VAL A 27 -3.90 -10.91 -9.73
C VAL A 27 -4.64 -11.87 -10.68
N MET A 28 -5.26 -12.92 -10.16
CA MET A 28 -5.99 -13.89 -10.98
C MET A 28 -7.23 -13.26 -11.62
N ALA A 29 -7.98 -12.44 -10.88
CA ALA A 29 -9.16 -11.76 -11.40
C ALA A 29 -8.82 -10.83 -12.58
N PHE A 30 -7.76 -10.01 -12.44
CA PHE A 30 -7.29 -9.15 -13.53
C PHE A 30 -6.74 -9.95 -14.72
N THR A 31 -5.97 -11.02 -14.49
CA THR A 31 -5.47 -11.88 -15.58
C THR A 31 -6.62 -12.53 -16.35
N MET A 32 -7.65 -13.04 -15.67
CA MET A 32 -8.82 -13.62 -16.32
C MET A 32 -9.58 -12.58 -17.15
N ALA A 33 -9.73 -11.35 -16.66
CA ALA A 33 -10.35 -10.26 -17.41
C ALA A 33 -9.58 -9.95 -18.71
N ILE A 34 -8.25 -9.85 -18.66
CA ILE A 34 -7.40 -9.62 -19.84
C ILE A 34 -7.52 -10.80 -20.84
N ILE A 35 -7.47 -12.05 -20.34
CA ILE A 35 -7.62 -13.24 -21.19
C ILE A 35 -8.97 -13.26 -21.90
N LEU A 36 -10.06 -12.94 -21.20
CA LEU A 36 -11.39 -12.87 -21.81
C LEU A 36 -11.43 -11.83 -22.93
N LEU A 37 -10.87 -10.64 -22.71
CA LEU A 37 -10.81 -9.59 -23.73
C LEU A 37 -10.00 -10.01 -24.96
N LEU A 38 -8.85 -10.69 -24.75
CA LEU A 38 -8.02 -11.24 -25.83
C LEU A 38 -8.75 -12.33 -26.63
N ILE A 39 -9.40 -13.29 -25.97
CA ILE A 39 -10.16 -14.36 -26.64
C ILE A 39 -11.32 -13.77 -27.46
N THR A 40 -11.93 -12.70 -26.98
CA THR A 40 -13.00 -11.99 -27.71
C THR A 40 -12.49 -11.06 -28.82
N ASN A 41 -11.16 -10.98 -29.03
CA ASN A 41 -10.50 -10.06 -29.98
C ASN A 41 -10.90 -8.58 -29.81
N ILE A 42 -11.30 -8.17 -28.61
CA ILE A 42 -11.62 -6.77 -28.30
C ILE A 42 -10.33 -5.97 -28.10
N ILE A 43 -9.29 -6.63 -27.59
CA ILE A 43 -7.94 -6.07 -27.49
C ILE A 43 -6.97 -7.00 -28.20
N SER A 44 -5.95 -6.41 -28.81
CA SER A 44 -4.82 -7.12 -29.41
C SER A 44 -3.78 -7.52 -28.34
N PRO A 45 -2.93 -8.52 -28.61
CA PRO A 45 -1.80 -8.85 -27.73
C PRO A 45 -0.87 -7.66 -27.46
N SER A 46 -0.66 -6.79 -28.46
CA SER A 46 0.10 -5.55 -28.29
C SER A 46 -0.56 -4.61 -27.28
N GLU A 47 -1.87 -4.40 -27.35
CA GLU A 47 -2.61 -3.54 -26.41
C GLU A 47 -2.67 -4.14 -25.01
N ALA A 48 -2.71 -5.47 -24.87
CA ALA A 48 -2.58 -6.11 -23.56
C ALA A 48 -1.19 -5.90 -22.95
N LEU A 49 -0.14 -5.81 -23.78
CA LEU A 49 1.24 -5.65 -23.35
C LEU A 49 1.63 -4.18 -23.07
N THR A 50 0.98 -3.20 -23.69
CA THR A 50 1.29 -1.77 -23.46
C THR A 50 1.14 -1.37 -21.98
N GLY A 51 0.22 -2.00 -21.25
CA GLY A 51 0.06 -1.78 -19.81
C GLY A 51 1.29 -2.16 -18.98
N PHE A 52 2.11 -3.11 -19.43
CA PHE A 52 3.34 -3.52 -18.75
C PHE A 52 4.52 -2.56 -19.00
N SER A 53 4.44 -1.76 -20.08
CA SER A 53 5.47 -0.78 -20.44
C SER A 53 5.38 0.53 -19.65
N ASN A 54 4.51 0.60 -18.64
CA ASN A 54 4.34 1.80 -17.84
C ASN A 54 5.54 1.99 -16.90
N GLU A 55 6.28 3.09 -17.06
CA GLU A 55 7.45 3.43 -16.23
C GLU A 55 7.13 3.44 -14.73
N ASN A 56 5.88 3.78 -14.35
CA ASN A 56 5.44 3.77 -12.96
C ASN A 56 5.45 2.37 -12.33
N ILE A 57 5.31 1.31 -13.13
CA ILE A 57 5.46 -0.07 -12.64
C ILE A 57 6.89 -0.29 -12.12
N ALA A 58 7.90 0.20 -12.84
CA ALA A 58 9.30 0.12 -12.41
C ALA A 58 9.53 0.89 -11.10
N ILE A 59 8.91 2.07 -10.96
CA ILE A 59 8.96 2.86 -9.71
C ILE A 59 8.35 2.08 -8.54
N ILE A 60 7.20 1.43 -8.74
CA ILE A 60 6.56 0.59 -7.71
C ILE A 60 7.50 -0.54 -7.27
N PHE A 61 8.12 -1.26 -8.22
CA PHE A 61 9.10 -2.31 -7.91
C PHE A 61 10.28 -1.76 -7.10
N PHE A 62 10.83 -0.60 -7.47
CA PHE A 62 11.91 0.03 -6.74
C PHE A 62 11.51 0.40 -5.30
N LEU A 63 10.31 0.96 -5.09
CA LEU A 63 9.82 1.30 -3.74
C LEU A 63 9.56 0.06 -2.88
N LEU A 64 9.10 -1.05 -3.47
CA LEU A 64 8.96 -2.32 -2.78
C LEU A 64 10.33 -2.89 -2.37
N LEU A 65 11.34 -2.81 -3.26
CA LEU A 65 12.72 -3.18 -2.94
C LEU A 65 13.30 -2.30 -1.83
N LEU A 66 13.14 -0.97 -1.92
CA LEU A 66 13.58 -0.02 -0.91
C LEU A 66 12.95 -0.33 0.47
N SER A 67 11.65 -0.62 0.49
CA SER A 67 10.92 -1.04 1.69
C SER A 67 11.52 -2.31 2.30
N ASN A 68 11.91 -3.28 1.47
CA ASN A 68 12.58 -4.50 1.92
C ASN A 68 14.00 -4.25 2.44
N VAL A 69 14.75 -3.33 1.83
CA VAL A 69 16.08 -2.92 2.32
C VAL A 69 15.96 -2.31 3.71
N PHE A 70 15.03 -1.37 3.93
CA PHE A 70 14.84 -0.79 5.25
C PHE A 70 14.42 -1.81 6.32
N ARG A 71 13.63 -2.82 5.94
CA ARG A 71 13.31 -3.96 6.82
C ARG A 71 14.55 -4.76 7.18
N LYS A 72 15.40 -5.11 6.20
CA LYS A 72 16.59 -5.95 6.40
C LYS A 72 17.71 -5.23 7.16
N THR A 73 17.94 -3.95 6.88
CA THR A 73 19.03 -3.18 7.51
C THR A 73 18.68 -2.73 8.92
N GLY A 74 17.39 -2.73 9.29
CA GLY A 74 16.94 -2.20 10.57
C GLY A 74 17.12 -0.69 10.72
N ALA A 75 17.41 0.02 9.62
CA ALA A 75 17.60 1.47 9.63
C ALA A 75 16.38 2.21 10.22
N LEU A 76 15.17 1.76 9.86
CA LEU A 76 13.94 2.25 10.47
C LEU A 76 13.90 2.01 11.98
N ASN A 77 14.24 0.81 12.45
CA ASN A 77 14.29 0.50 13.89
C ASN A 77 15.27 1.39 14.65
N TYR A 78 16.42 1.71 14.05
CA TYR A 78 17.41 2.61 14.65
C TYR A 78 16.85 4.02 14.85
N ILE A 79 16.26 4.63 13.80
CA ILE A 79 15.66 5.97 13.88
C ILE A 79 14.50 5.96 14.89
N LEU A 80 13.68 4.90 14.87
CA LEU A 80 12.51 4.76 15.74
C LEU A 80 12.89 4.69 17.22
N ASN A 81 13.87 3.87 17.58
CA ASN A 81 14.35 3.75 18.94
C ASN A 81 14.99 5.05 19.46
N ARG A 82 15.56 5.86 18.56
CA ARG A 82 16.14 7.16 18.93
C ARG A 82 15.06 8.22 19.20
N PHE A 83 13.98 8.22 18.42
CA PHE A 83 12.91 9.22 18.51
C PHE A 83 11.83 8.88 19.56
N LEU A 84 11.49 7.59 19.72
CA LEU A 84 10.46 7.08 20.62
C LEU A 84 11.06 6.68 21.96
N LYS A 85 11.35 7.67 22.80
CA LYS A 85 11.92 7.45 24.13
C LYS A 85 10.94 6.73 25.07
N PRO A 86 11.40 5.76 25.88
CA PRO A 86 10.54 5.06 26.87
C PRO A 86 9.92 5.98 27.94
N THR A 87 10.53 7.14 28.18
CA THR A 87 10.11 8.10 29.21
C THR A 87 8.89 8.93 28.83
N LEU A 88 8.45 8.89 27.56
CA LEU A 88 7.31 9.66 27.10
C LEU A 88 6.02 9.23 27.81
N ASN A 89 5.11 10.20 27.99
CA ASN A 89 3.71 9.90 28.30
C ASN A 89 2.96 9.50 27.02
N THR A 90 1.73 8.99 27.15
CA THR A 90 0.94 8.50 26.01
C THR A 90 0.72 9.53 24.91
N LYS A 91 0.36 10.77 25.29
CA LYS A 91 0.14 11.85 24.32
C LYS A 91 1.44 12.21 23.58
N GLY A 92 2.56 12.31 24.29
CA GLY A 92 3.88 12.62 23.72
C GLY A 92 4.41 11.50 22.84
N PHE A 93 4.14 10.24 23.19
CA PHE A 93 4.47 9.09 22.34
C PHE A 93 3.68 9.13 21.04
N ILE A 94 2.35 9.28 21.13
CA ILE A 94 1.48 9.36 19.94
C ILE A 94 1.89 10.54 19.07
N ALA A 95 2.14 11.73 19.63
CA ALA A 95 2.53 12.90 18.86
C ALA A 95 3.87 12.72 18.11
N ARG A 96 4.89 12.16 18.78
CA ARG A 96 6.19 11.91 18.14
C ARG A 96 6.12 10.79 17.11
N MET A 97 5.38 9.72 17.41
CA MET A 97 5.10 8.67 16.46
C MET A 97 4.34 9.23 15.25
N ALA A 98 3.37 10.12 15.48
CA ALA A 98 2.59 10.75 14.42
C ALA A 98 3.48 11.56 13.46
N LEU A 99 4.33 12.42 14.00
CA LEU A 99 5.27 13.21 13.19
C LEU A 99 6.23 12.33 12.41
N MET A 100 6.81 11.33 13.07
CA MET A 100 7.84 10.49 12.46
C MET A 100 7.26 9.54 11.42
N VAL A 101 6.22 8.77 11.79
CA VAL A 101 5.57 7.82 10.88
C VAL A 101 4.88 8.57 9.76
N GLY A 102 4.20 9.69 10.04
CA GLY A 102 3.53 10.49 9.02
C GLY A 102 4.50 11.01 7.97
N GLY A 103 5.65 11.55 8.40
CA GLY A 103 6.70 11.99 7.48
C GLY A 103 7.33 10.85 6.69
N LEU A 104 7.65 9.72 7.35
CA LEU A 104 8.27 8.57 6.69
C LEU A 104 7.33 7.85 5.73
N SER A 105 6.03 7.76 6.05
CA SER A 105 5.04 7.11 5.19
C SER A 105 4.86 7.85 3.87
N GLY A 106 5.21 9.14 3.82
CA GLY A 106 5.28 9.88 2.56
C GLY A 106 6.33 9.35 1.58
N PHE A 107 7.29 8.53 2.01
CA PHE A 107 8.35 7.98 1.15
C PHE A 107 8.39 6.45 1.15
N VAL A 108 7.77 5.83 2.15
CA VAL A 108 7.77 4.38 2.38
C VAL A 108 6.34 3.89 2.42
N ASN A 109 6.05 2.79 1.72
CA ASN A 109 4.73 2.18 1.71
C ASN A 109 4.19 1.91 3.14
N ASN A 110 2.90 2.11 3.32
CA ASN A 110 2.22 2.03 4.63
C ASN A 110 2.37 0.65 5.31
N THR A 111 2.09 -0.43 4.58
CA THR A 111 2.10 -1.81 5.10
C THR A 111 3.43 -2.22 5.73
N PRO A 112 4.59 -2.05 5.05
CA PRO A 112 5.86 -2.38 5.66
C PRO A 112 6.27 -1.49 6.81
N LEU A 113 5.95 -0.19 6.75
CA LEU A 113 6.24 0.72 7.83
C LEU A 113 5.52 0.33 9.12
N VAL A 114 4.21 0.05 9.04
CA VAL A 114 3.41 -0.39 10.20
C VAL A 114 3.90 -1.73 10.74
N ALA A 115 4.24 -2.69 9.89
CA ALA A 115 4.72 -4.01 10.32
C ALA A 115 6.04 -3.93 11.11
N ILE A 116 6.95 -3.01 10.73
CA ILE A 116 8.21 -2.76 11.47
C ILE A 116 7.93 -2.07 12.81
N MET A 117 6.96 -1.17 12.83
CA MET A 117 6.59 -0.37 14.00
C MET A 117 5.81 -1.16 15.06
N LEU A 118 4.99 -2.11 14.63
CA LEU A 118 4.09 -2.90 15.46
C LEU A 118 4.75 -3.45 16.74
N PRO A 119 5.87 -4.22 16.68
CA PRO A 119 6.47 -4.80 17.89
C PRO A 119 6.95 -3.73 18.88
N ASN A 120 7.51 -2.63 18.39
CA ASN A 120 8.04 -1.55 19.24
C ASN A 120 6.90 -0.79 19.93
N VAL A 121 5.86 -0.43 19.19
CA VAL A 121 4.69 0.28 19.73
C VAL A 121 3.90 -0.60 20.70
N TYR A 122 3.73 -1.88 20.36
CA TYR A 122 3.08 -2.87 21.22
C TYR A 122 3.84 -3.06 22.55
N SER A 123 5.17 -3.26 22.47
CA SER A 123 6.03 -3.39 23.66
C SER A 123 5.99 -2.14 24.54
N TRP A 124 6.02 -0.96 23.93
CA TRP A 124 5.93 0.31 24.65
C TRP A 124 4.59 0.45 25.39
N ALA A 125 3.47 0.13 24.73
CA ALA A 125 2.14 0.20 25.34
C ALA A 125 2.01 -0.76 26.53
N ASN A 126 2.49 -2.01 26.37
CA ASN A 126 2.49 -3.00 27.45
C ASN A 126 3.34 -2.58 28.64
N LYS A 127 4.55 -2.04 28.42
CA LYS A 127 5.42 -1.53 29.50
C LYS A 127 4.79 -0.36 30.27
N LYS A 128 3.87 0.38 29.65
CA LYS A 128 3.13 1.48 30.28
C LYS A 128 1.79 1.05 30.88
N GLY A 129 1.41 -0.23 30.78
CA GLY A 129 0.11 -0.72 31.24
C GLY A 129 -1.07 -0.15 30.46
N ILE A 130 -0.86 0.25 29.19
CA ILE A 130 -1.89 0.84 28.33
C ILE A 130 -2.35 -0.23 27.33
N ASN A 131 -3.66 -0.30 27.07
CA ASN A 131 -4.17 -1.15 26.00
C ASN A 131 -3.48 -0.80 24.65
N PRO A 132 -2.78 -1.74 24.00
CA PRO A 132 -2.04 -1.49 22.76
C PRO A 132 -2.87 -0.86 21.64
N SER A 133 -4.16 -1.18 21.55
CA SER A 133 -5.06 -0.62 20.54
C SER A 133 -5.12 0.91 20.57
N LYS A 134 -4.95 1.54 21.75
CA LYS A 134 -4.95 3.01 21.91
C LYS A 134 -3.75 3.69 21.25
N VAL A 135 -2.69 2.95 20.92
CA VAL A 135 -1.47 3.47 20.29
C VAL A 135 -1.30 2.90 18.88
N LEU A 136 -1.70 1.64 18.67
CA LEU A 136 -1.68 0.98 17.37
C LEU A 136 -2.70 1.56 16.37
N MET A 137 -3.88 1.98 16.84
CA MET A 137 -4.87 2.62 15.97
C MET A 137 -4.35 3.97 15.43
N PRO A 138 -3.80 4.89 16.25
CA PRO A 138 -3.11 6.08 15.75
C PRO A 138 -1.96 5.78 14.79
N LEU A 139 -1.15 4.75 15.05
CA LEU A 139 -0.07 4.33 14.14
C LEU A 139 -0.61 4.03 12.73
N SER A 140 -1.71 3.27 12.65
CA SER A 140 -2.33 2.90 11.38
C SER A 140 -2.85 4.12 10.61
N TYR A 141 -3.60 4.99 11.27
CA TYR A 141 -4.14 6.20 10.63
C TYR A 141 -3.04 7.16 10.18
N VAL A 142 -2.02 7.39 11.00
CA VAL A 142 -0.90 8.25 10.64
C VAL A 142 -0.16 7.70 9.43
N ALA A 143 0.09 6.40 9.36
CA ALA A 143 0.75 5.80 8.20
C ALA A 143 -0.07 6.04 6.93
N ILE A 144 -1.39 5.81 6.98
CA ILE A 144 -2.28 6.07 5.84
C ILE A 144 -2.23 7.55 5.42
N VAL A 145 -2.40 8.47 6.36
CA VAL A 145 -2.38 9.93 6.08
C VAL A 145 -1.02 10.37 5.56
N GLY A 146 0.06 9.89 6.14
CA GLY A 146 1.43 10.15 5.70
C GLY A 146 1.69 9.68 4.27
N GLY A 147 1.20 8.48 3.92
CA GLY A 147 1.32 7.91 2.57
C GLY A 147 0.59 8.71 1.50
N MET A 148 -0.38 9.55 1.89
CA MET A 148 -1.07 10.46 0.96
C MET A 148 -0.31 11.78 0.74
N LEU A 149 0.76 12.06 1.48
CA LEU A 149 1.49 13.34 1.37
C LEU A 149 2.31 13.47 0.08
N THR A 150 2.70 12.36 -0.55
CA THR A 150 3.49 12.39 -1.78
C THR A 150 2.97 11.40 -2.83
N LEU A 151 3.45 11.57 -4.06
CA LEU A 151 3.17 10.66 -5.18
C LEU A 151 3.64 9.22 -4.91
N ILE A 152 4.79 9.06 -4.25
CA ILE A 152 5.42 7.76 -3.99
C ILE A 152 4.99 7.11 -2.67
N GLY A 153 4.25 7.82 -1.81
CA GLY A 153 3.87 7.33 -0.48
C GLY A 153 2.89 6.16 -0.50
N THR A 154 2.11 6.00 -1.58
CA THR A 154 1.25 4.84 -1.79
C THR A 154 1.25 4.37 -3.23
N SER A 155 1.12 3.06 -3.44
CA SER A 155 0.97 2.45 -4.76
C SER A 155 -0.25 2.98 -5.52
N THR A 156 -1.31 3.40 -4.81
CA THR A 156 -2.50 3.98 -5.44
C THR A 156 -2.20 5.30 -6.16
N ASN A 157 -1.37 6.17 -5.56
CA ASN A 157 -1.02 7.46 -6.16
C ASN A 157 -0.16 7.27 -7.43
N LEU A 158 0.74 6.28 -7.42
CA LEU A 158 1.54 5.91 -8.59
C LEU A 158 0.70 5.33 -9.73
N ILE A 159 -0.32 4.53 -9.41
CA ILE A 159 -1.24 4.00 -10.43
C ILE A 159 -1.98 5.15 -11.12
N ILE A 160 -2.53 6.11 -10.35
CA ILE A 160 -3.21 7.28 -10.91
C ILE A 160 -2.25 8.11 -11.77
N ASN A 161 -1.02 8.31 -11.30
CA ASN A 161 -0.01 9.04 -12.07
C ASN A 161 0.34 8.36 -13.39
N GLY A 162 0.39 7.02 -13.42
CA GLY A 162 0.62 6.28 -14.64
C GLY A 162 -0.55 6.22 -15.60
N MET A 163 -1.70 6.76 -15.23
CA MET A 163 -2.88 6.92 -16.11
C MET A 163 -3.02 8.33 -16.66
N ALA A 164 -2.27 9.31 -16.13
CA ALA A 164 -2.27 10.72 -16.53
C ALA A 164 -1.22 10.98 -17.62
#